data_AF-A0A6L4Z129-F1
#
_entry.id   AF-A0A6L4Z129-F1
#
_cell.length_a   1.000
_cell.length_b   1.000
_cell.length_c   1.000
_cell.angle_alpha   90.00
_cell.angle_beta   90.00
_cell.angle_gamma   90.00
#
_symmetry.space_group_name_H-M   'P 1'
#
loop_
_entity.id
_entity.type
_entity.pdbx_description
1 polymer ?
#
loop_
_entity_poly.entity_id
_entity_poly.type
_entity_poly.pdbx_seq_one_letter_code
_entity_poly.pdbx_strand_id
1 'polypeptide(L)'
;MEALENPVASGNWSKREKIEYTYRLGRIYHKSGNIANAILNYTETLNQGSAFPYYFAANAALQLGNIYENTGNRQKARSYYRQCLDLKYTEYQTSISQKAKAGLSRVK
;
A
#
# COMPACT_ATOMS: atom_id res chain seq x y z
N MET A 1 17.42 -30.02 -8.78
CA MET A 1 17.01 -28.93 -7.86
C MET A 1 16.52 -27.81 -8.77
N GLU A 2 15.24 -27.87 -9.11
CA GLU A 2 14.62 -26.99 -10.11
C GLU A 2 14.56 -25.59 -9.48
N ALA A 3 15.34 -24.67 -10.02
CA ALA A 3 15.24 -23.27 -9.64
C ALA A 3 13.81 -22.84 -9.95
N LEU A 4 13.07 -22.39 -8.93
CA LEU A 4 11.74 -21.81 -9.09
C LEU A 4 11.89 -20.61 -10.03
N GLU A 5 11.61 -20.81 -11.32
CA GLU A 5 11.49 -19.72 -12.28
C GLU A 5 10.45 -18.75 -11.72
N ASN A 6 10.88 -17.51 -11.54
CA ASN A 6 10.01 -16.44 -11.10
C ASN A 6 8.97 -16.20 -12.23
N PRO A 7 7.67 -16.49 -12.03
CA PRO A 7 6.65 -16.38 -13.09
C PRO A 7 6.44 -14.94 -13.58
N VAL A 8 7.12 -13.97 -12.98
CA VAL A 8 7.15 -12.56 -13.39
C VAL A 8 7.92 -12.37 -14.71
N ALA A 9 8.83 -13.27 -15.09
CA ALA A 9 9.72 -13.05 -16.23
C ALA A 9 9.12 -13.38 -17.61
N SER A 10 7.98 -14.09 -17.69
CA SER A 10 7.48 -14.68 -18.94
C SER A 10 6.08 -14.22 -19.39
N GLY A 11 5.39 -13.36 -18.65
CA GLY A 11 4.05 -12.88 -19.00
C GLY A 11 4.03 -11.41 -19.41
N ASN A 12 3.13 -11.02 -20.32
CA ASN A 12 2.82 -9.60 -20.55
C ASN A 12 1.78 -9.15 -19.52
N TRP A 13 2.21 -8.64 -18.37
CA TRP A 13 1.29 -8.27 -17.27
C TRP A 13 0.57 -6.95 -17.59
N SER A 14 -0.75 -6.93 -17.35
CA SER A 14 -1.54 -5.70 -17.38
C SER A 14 -1.08 -4.70 -16.31
N LYS A 15 -1.45 -3.43 -16.48
CA LYS A 15 -1.13 -2.39 -15.49
C LYS A 15 -1.72 -2.73 -14.11
N ARG A 16 -2.95 -3.26 -14.07
CA ARG A 16 -3.60 -3.69 -12.82
C ARG A 16 -2.81 -4.78 -12.11
N GLU A 17 -2.40 -5.82 -12.83
CA GLU A 17 -1.66 -6.95 -12.26
C GLU A 17 -0.29 -6.50 -11.71
N LYS A 18 0.41 -5.60 -12.40
CA LYS A 18 1.68 -5.02 -11.91
C LYS A 18 1.49 -4.25 -10.59
N ILE A 19 0.44 -3.42 -10.51
CA ILE A 19 0.11 -2.67 -9.28
C ILE A 19 -0.24 -3.64 -8.15
N GLU A 20 -1.10 -4.62 -8.44
CA GLU A 20 -1.53 -5.60 -7.46
C GLU A 20 -0.37 -6.45 -6.93
N TYR A 21 0.52 -6.88 -7.81
CA TYR A 21 1.72 -7.64 -7.46
C TYR A 21 2.62 -6.84 -6.51
N THR A 22 2.92 -5.61 -6.87
CA THR A 22 3.75 -4.69 -6.05
C THR A 22 3.11 -4.49 -4.68
N TYR A 23 1.79 -4.30 -4.64
CA TYR A 23 1.03 -4.19 -3.38
C TYR A 23 1.12 -5.47 -2.53
N ARG A 24 0.98 -6.64 -3.15
CA ARG A 24 1.08 -7.94 -2.48
C ARG A 24 2.48 -8.19 -1.93
N LEU A 25 3.53 -7.79 -2.65
CA LEU A 25 4.91 -7.82 -2.13
C LEU A 25 5.06 -6.94 -0.89
N GLY A 26 4.53 -5.70 -0.92
CA GLY A 26 4.55 -4.82 0.25
C GLY A 26 3.88 -5.44 1.47
N ARG A 27 2.77 -6.17 1.28
CA ARG A 27 2.11 -6.93 2.35
C ARG A 27 2.94 -8.10 2.88
N ILE A 28 3.58 -8.85 2.00
CA ILE A 28 4.43 -9.99 2.38
C ILE A 28 5.61 -9.49 3.21
N TYR A 29 6.32 -8.47 2.73
CA TYR A 29 7.42 -7.85 3.48
C TYR A 29 6.99 -7.26 4.81
N HIS A 30 5.81 -6.62 4.87
CA HIS A 30 5.29 -6.09 6.13
C HIS A 30 5.03 -7.23 7.12
N LYS A 31 4.39 -8.33 6.68
CA LYS A 31 4.12 -9.49 7.53
C LYS A 31 5.37 -10.22 7.99
N SER A 32 6.45 -10.20 7.21
CA SER A 32 7.73 -10.81 7.59
C SER A 32 8.62 -9.90 8.44
N GLY A 33 8.15 -8.70 8.81
CA GLY A 33 8.93 -7.74 9.59
C GLY A 33 9.98 -6.97 8.78
N ASN A 34 10.06 -7.19 7.45
CA ASN A 34 10.92 -6.40 6.58
C ASN A 34 10.26 -5.06 6.24
N ILE A 35 10.27 -4.15 7.21
CA ILE A 35 9.57 -2.86 7.12
C ILE A 35 10.14 -1.97 6.01
N ALA A 36 11.46 -2.02 5.75
CA ALA A 36 12.09 -1.23 4.70
C ALA A 36 11.53 -1.60 3.31
N ASN A 37 11.49 -2.89 2.98
CA ASN A 37 10.93 -3.34 1.70
C ASN A 37 9.41 -3.17 1.64
N ALA A 38 8.71 -3.25 2.78
CA ALA A 38 7.28 -2.94 2.85
C ALA A 38 7.00 -1.49 2.45
N ILE A 39 7.74 -0.53 3.02
CA ILE A 39 7.62 0.89 2.69
C ILE A 39 7.90 1.13 1.20
N LEU A 40 8.97 0.54 0.66
CA LEU A 40 9.34 0.66 -0.75
C LEU A 40 8.18 0.21 -1.67
N ASN A 41 7.65 -0.99 -1.43
CA ASN A 41 6.61 -1.56 -2.27
C ASN A 41 5.24 -0.86 -2.10
N TYR A 42 4.87 -0.43 -0.89
CA TYR A 42 3.65 0.35 -0.71
C TYR A 42 3.76 1.73 -1.38
N THR A 43 4.92 2.38 -1.30
CA THR A 43 5.16 3.66 -1.98
C THR A 43 5.06 3.49 -3.49
N GLU A 44 5.65 2.42 -4.03
CA GLU A 44 5.57 2.14 -5.46
C GLU A 44 4.14 1.80 -5.91
N THR A 45 3.38 1.08 -5.09
CA THR A 45 1.94 0.84 -5.34
C THR A 45 1.16 2.15 -5.46
N LEU A 46 1.43 3.10 -4.56
CA LEU A 46 0.85 4.44 -4.60
C LEU A 46 1.23 5.19 -5.88
N ASN A 47 2.52 5.23 -6.22
CA ASN A 47 3.01 5.93 -7.41
C ASN A 47 2.37 5.38 -8.70
N GLN A 48 2.28 4.05 -8.81
CA GLN A 48 1.73 3.42 -10.01
C GLN A 48 0.20 3.39 -10.05
N GLY A 49 -0.45 3.42 -8.89
CA GLY A 49 -1.87 3.10 -8.72
C GLY A 49 -2.79 4.29 -8.45
N SER A 50 -2.26 5.47 -8.07
CA SER A 50 -3.08 6.61 -7.64
C SER A 50 -4.08 7.12 -8.68
N ALA A 51 -3.80 6.92 -9.96
CA ALA A 51 -4.67 7.34 -11.07
C ALA A 51 -5.76 6.31 -11.41
N PHE A 52 -5.77 5.14 -10.78
CA PHE A 52 -6.67 4.03 -11.11
C PHE A 52 -7.68 3.79 -9.99
N PRO A 53 -8.90 3.30 -10.31
CA PRO A 53 -9.97 3.11 -9.34
C PRO A 53 -9.78 1.87 -8.43
N TYR A 54 -8.57 1.32 -8.37
CA TYR A 54 -8.28 0.11 -7.61
C TYR A 54 -7.93 0.46 -6.16
N TYR A 55 -8.39 -0.34 -5.21
CA TYR A 55 -8.15 -0.10 -3.79
C TYR A 55 -6.67 -0.23 -3.37
N PHE A 56 -5.81 -0.79 -4.23
CA PHE A 56 -4.41 -1.09 -3.91
C PHE A 56 -3.65 0.16 -3.44
N ALA A 57 -3.77 1.28 -4.15
CA ALA A 57 -3.11 2.54 -3.79
C ALA A 57 -3.63 3.10 -2.47
N ALA A 58 -4.95 3.07 -2.26
CA ALA A 58 -5.57 3.55 -1.03
C ALA A 58 -5.15 2.69 0.17
N ASN A 59 -5.14 1.37 0.02
CA ASN A 59 -4.71 0.51 1.12
C ASN A 59 -3.20 0.57 1.35
N ALA A 60 -2.38 0.78 0.30
CA ALA A 60 -0.96 1.03 0.46
C ALA A 60 -0.70 2.32 1.27
N ALA A 61 -1.44 3.39 0.98
CA ALA A 61 -1.40 4.63 1.76
C ALA A 61 -1.81 4.41 3.23
N LEU A 62 -2.89 3.66 3.47
CA LEU A 62 -3.28 3.28 4.83
C LEU A 62 -2.16 2.54 5.57
N GLN A 63 -1.51 1.57 4.91
CA GLN A 63 -0.44 0.78 5.50
C GLN A 63 0.82 1.60 5.78
N LEU A 64 1.19 2.53 4.89
CA LEU A 64 2.28 3.49 5.16
C LEU A 64 1.93 4.39 6.36
N GLY A 65 0.68 4.85 6.46
CA GLY A 65 0.18 5.59 7.60
C GLY A 65 0.40 4.82 8.91
N ASN A 66 -0.03 3.56 8.94
CA ASN A 66 0.14 2.67 10.10
C ASN A 66 1.62 2.45 10.46
N ILE A 67 2.49 2.21 9.47
CA ILE A 67 3.93 2.00 9.69
C ILE A 67 4.57 3.25 10.28
N TYR A 68 4.29 4.43 9.74
CA TYR A 68 4.87 5.67 10.24
C TYR A 68 4.29 6.08 11.59
N GLU A 69 3.04 5.73 11.89
CA GLU A 69 2.47 5.90 13.22
C GLU A 69 3.21 5.03 14.25
N ASN A 70 3.40 3.74 13.95
CA ASN A 70 4.08 2.79 14.83
C ASN A 70 5.55 3.12 15.07
N THR A 71 6.20 3.81 14.13
CA THR A 71 7.61 4.26 14.26
C THR A 71 7.73 5.66 14.87
N GLY A 72 6.62 6.24 15.35
CA GLY A 72 6.60 7.55 16.02
C GLY A 72 6.64 8.75 15.07
N ASN A 73 6.72 8.54 13.76
CA ASN A 73 6.70 9.63 12.77
C ASN A 73 5.25 10.05 12.46
N ARG A 74 4.64 10.77 13.40
CA ARG A 74 3.26 11.25 13.31
C ARG A 74 3.01 12.12 12.08
N GLN A 75 3.99 12.94 11.66
CA GLN A 75 3.85 13.82 10.50
C GLN A 75 3.68 13.00 9.20
N LYS A 76 4.55 12.00 8.97
CA LYS A 76 4.41 11.12 7.81
C LYS A 76 3.13 10.28 7.89
N ALA A 77 2.81 9.75 9.06
CA ALA A 77 1.57 9.00 9.26
C ALA A 77 0.34 9.80 8.84
N ARG A 78 0.24 11.05 9.32
CA ARG A 78 -0.81 12.00 8.98
C ARG A 78 -0.90 12.27 7.47
N SER A 79 0.25 12.43 6.81
CA SER A 79 0.31 12.64 5.35
C SER A 79 -0.28 11.46 4.60
N TYR A 80 0.13 10.23 4.93
CA TYR A 80 -0.36 9.04 4.23
C TYR A 80 -1.83 8.73 4.52
N TYR A 81 -2.32 8.96 5.74
CA TYR A 81 -3.75 8.83 6.03
C TYR A 81 -4.60 9.81 5.23
N ARG A 82 -4.12 11.04 4.98
CA ARG A 82 -4.82 11.99 4.10
C ARG A 82 -4.81 11.52 2.65
N GLN A 83 -3.65 11.13 2.13
CA GLN A 83 -3.55 10.58 0.77
C GLN A 83 -4.50 9.39 0.57
N CYS A 84 -4.61 8.50 1.56
CA CYS A 84 -5.58 7.39 1.52
C CYS A 84 -7.02 7.86 1.34
N LEU A 85 -7.41 8.98 1.95
CA LEU A 85 -8.77 9.54 1.90
C LEU A 85 -9.04 10.35 0.62
N ASP A 86 -7.98 10.87 -0.01
CA ASP A 86 -8.09 11.68 -1.24
C ASP A 86 -8.25 10.81 -2.50
N LEU A 87 -7.79 9.56 -2.45
CA LEU A 87 -7.86 8.61 -3.56
C LEU A 87 -9.30 8.19 -3.91
N LYS A 88 -9.54 7.95 -5.21
CA LYS A 88 -10.85 7.54 -5.75
C LYS A 88 -10.84 6.05 -6.08
N TYR A 89 -11.66 5.28 -5.37
CA TYR A 89 -11.80 3.84 -5.51
C TYR A 89 -13.13 3.39 -4.88
N THR A 90 -13.67 2.26 -5.32
CA THR A 90 -14.98 1.75 -4.84
C THR A 90 -14.82 0.50 -3.97
N GLU A 91 -13.96 -0.42 -4.38
CA GLU A 91 -13.73 -1.68 -3.66
C GLU A 91 -13.17 -1.41 -2.26
N TYR A 92 -13.84 -1.94 -1.23
CA TYR A 92 -13.45 -1.77 0.19
C TYR A 92 -13.37 -0.33 0.72
N GLN A 93 -13.91 0.65 0.00
CA GLN A 93 -13.81 2.08 0.32
C GLN A 93 -14.18 2.42 1.75
N THR A 94 -15.32 1.92 2.23
CA THR A 94 -15.80 2.17 3.60
C THR A 94 -14.78 1.71 4.65
N SER A 95 -14.30 0.47 4.54
CA SER A 95 -13.38 -0.10 5.53
C SER A 95 -12.03 0.63 5.55
N ILE A 96 -11.46 0.87 4.36
CA ILE A 96 -10.15 1.53 4.24
C ILE A 96 -10.24 2.99 4.73
N SER A 97 -11.27 3.72 4.31
CA SER A 97 -11.46 5.12 4.71
C SER A 97 -11.74 5.27 6.21
N GLN A 98 -12.52 4.37 6.81
CA GLN A 98 -12.77 4.39 8.26
C GLN A 98 -11.47 4.17 9.05
N LYS A 99 -10.63 3.22 8.62
CA LYS A 99 -9.32 2.97 9.24
C LYS A 99 -8.39 4.18 9.11
N ALA A 100 -8.35 4.81 7.93
CA ALA A 100 -7.54 6.00 7.71
C ALA A 100 -8.03 7.19 8.56
N LYS A 101 -9.34 7.41 8.69
CA LYS A 101 -9.92 8.43 9.58
C LYS A 101 -9.57 8.16 11.05
N ALA A 102 -9.67 6.91 11.49
CA ALA A 102 -9.29 6.51 12.84
C ALA A 102 -7.79 6.77 13.10
N GLY A 103 -6.92 6.38 12.16
CA GLY A 103 -5.50 6.67 12.22
C GLY A 103 -5.20 8.17 12.27
N LEU A 104 -5.84 8.95 11.39
CA LEU A 104 -5.71 10.39 11.38
C LEU A 104 -6.10 11.02 12.72
N SER A 105 -7.09 10.47 13.42
CA SER A 105 -7.48 10.94 14.75
C SER A 105 -6.47 10.65 15.85
N ARG A 106 -5.67 9.58 15.73
CA ARG A 106 -4.62 9.23 16.70
C ARG A 106 -3.34 10.06 16.52
N VAL A 107 -3.09 10.56 15.31
CA VAL A 107 -1.90 11.33 14.95
C VAL A 107 -2.16 12.83 14.77
N LYS A 108 -3.25 13.35 15.36
CA LYS A 108 -3.59 14.78 15.32
C LYS A 108 -2.57 15.64 16.05
#